data_AF-A0A1E3WJ45-F1
#
_entry.id   AF-A0A1E3WJ45-F1
#
_cell.length_a   1.000
_cell.length_b   1.000
_cell.length_c   1.000
_cell.angle_alpha   90.00
_cell.angle_beta   90.00
_cell.angle_gamma   90.00
#
_symmetry.space_group_name_H-M   'P 1'
#
loop_
_entity.id
_entity.type
_entity.pdbx_description
1 polymer ?
#
loop_
_entity_poly.entity_id
_entity_poly.type
_entity_poly.pdbx_seq_one_letter_code
_entity_poly.pdbx_strand_id
1 'polypeptide(L)'
;MRKLSLLSIFLFPLAVSANNATSNVITCFDVMNDDVSRAARSALHEQAQKRAQNSIESFVGKPITKPYVDGFGQPAQAENMAAVIEVYWCDSRTKPLHSAYYDFYSRNKSVFE
;
A
#
# COMPACT_ATOMS: atom_id res chain seq x y z
N MET A 1 -16.35 -25.37 -54.72
CA MET A 1 -17.04 -26.10 -53.62
C MET A 1 -16.28 -25.90 -52.33
N ARG A 2 -17.03 -25.52 -51.27
CA ARG A 2 -16.74 -25.52 -49.82
C ARG A 2 -15.38 -25.04 -49.28
N LYS A 3 -15.48 -23.86 -48.66
CA LYS A 3 -14.66 -23.33 -47.55
C LYS A 3 -14.47 -24.38 -46.44
N LEU A 4 -13.25 -24.53 -45.94
CA LEU A 4 -13.01 -24.94 -44.56
C LEU A 4 -11.96 -24.01 -43.95
N SER A 5 -12.47 -23.06 -43.17
CA SER A 5 -11.72 -22.23 -42.24
C SER A 5 -11.23 -23.13 -41.11
N LEU A 6 -9.91 -23.34 -41.02
CA LEU A 6 -9.27 -23.94 -39.86
C LEU A 6 -9.10 -22.83 -38.82
N LEU A 7 -10.11 -22.66 -37.96
CA LEU A 7 -10.00 -21.92 -36.72
C LEU A 7 -9.02 -22.68 -35.81
N SER A 8 -7.77 -22.22 -35.78
CA SER A 8 -6.83 -22.56 -34.71
C SER A 8 -7.31 -21.91 -33.42
N ILE A 9 -8.15 -22.65 -32.68
CA ILE A 9 -8.55 -22.31 -31.32
C ILE A 9 -7.30 -22.50 -30.45
N PHE A 10 -6.56 -21.40 -30.25
CA PHE A 10 -5.59 -21.29 -29.17
C PHE A 10 -6.37 -21.38 -27.84
N LEU A 11 -6.45 -22.59 -27.28
CA LEU A 11 -6.82 -22.82 -25.89
C LEU A 11 -5.69 -22.28 -25.01
N PHE A 12 -5.69 -20.97 -24.78
CA PHE A 12 -4.96 -20.42 -23.65
C PHE A 12 -5.64 -20.90 -22.38
N PRO A 13 -4.96 -21.64 -21.48
CA PRO A 13 -5.45 -21.74 -20.13
C PRO A 13 -5.37 -20.33 -19.54
N LEU A 14 -6.52 -19.67 -19.41
CA LEU A 14 -6.69 -18.59 -18.44
C LEU A 14 -6.45 -19.24 -17.07
N ALA A 15 -5.18 -19.32 -16.68
CA ALA A 15 -4.78 -19.46 -15.31
C ALA A 15 -5.21 -18.16 -14.63
N VAL A 16 -6.50 -18.11 -14.28
CA VAL A 16 -7.01 -17.16 -13.30
C VAL A 16 -6.32 -17.59 -12.02
N SER A 17 -5.15 -16.99 -11.78
CA SER A 17 -4.55 -16.95 -10.46
C SER A 17 -5.63 -16.37 -9.57
N ALA A 18 -6.33 -17.25 -8.85
CA ALA A 18 -7.08 -16.87 -7.68
C ALA A 18 -6.04 -16.35 -6.70
N ASN A 19 -5.66 -15.08 -6.87
CA ASN A 19 -5.03 -14.27 -5.85
C ASN A 19 -6.09 -14.10 -4.78
N ASN A 20 -6.31 -15.17 -4.02
CA ASN A 20 -6.99 -15.15 -2.74
C ASN A 20 -6.07 -14.48 -1.71
N ALA A 21 -5.43 -13.38 -2.12
CA ALA A 21 -4.97 -12.36 -1.23
C ALA A 21 -6.25 -11.73 -0.70
N THR A 22 -6.86 -12.36 0.30
CA THR A 22 -7.45 -11.59 1.38
C THR A 22 -6.38 -10.58 1.74
N SER A 23 -6.54 -9.37 1.22
CA SER A 23 -5.69 -8.23 1.54
C SER A 23 -5.81 -8.12 3.05
N ASN A 24 -4.89 -8.75 3.79
CA ASN A 24 -4.92 -8.77 5.25
C ASN A 24 -4.99 -7.31 5.65
N VAL A 25 -6.13 -6.93 6.20
CA VAL A 25 -6.36 -5.57 6.64
C VAL A 25 -5.46 -5.43 7.85
N ILE A 26 -4.27 -4.89 7.65
CA ILE A 26 -3.35 -4.57 8.74
C ILE A 26 -4.07 -3.49 9.55
N THR A 27 -4.41 -3.80 10.80
CA THR A 27 -5.07 -2.92 11.79
C THR A 27 -4.06 -2.48 12.84
N CYS A 28 -4.41 -1.44 13.62
CA CYS A 28 -3.55 -0.96 14.70
C CYS A 28 -3.20 -2.06 15.71
N PHE A 29 -4.14 -2.97 15.97
CA PHE A 29 -3.90 -4.11 16.86
C PHE A 29 -2.77 -5.03 16.33
N ASP A 30 -2.71 -5.25 15.02
CA ASP A 30 -1.68 -6.09 14.40
C ASP A 30 -0.28 -5.48 14.48
N VAL A 31 -0.17 -4.16 14.67
CA VAL A 31 1.10 -3.43 14.75
C VAL A 31 1.54 -3.19 16.19
N MET A 32 0.56 -2.95 17.08
CA MET A 32 0.81 -2.58 18.48
C MET A 32 0.85 -3.78 19.43
N ASN A 33 0.56 -4.99 18.96
CA ASN A 33 0.71 -6.19 19.77
C ASN A 33 2.19 -6.40 20.15
N ASP A 34 2.47 -6.54 21.45
CA ASP A 34 3.81 -6.77 22.01
C ASP A 34 4.49 -8.05 21.48
N ASP A 35 3.71 -8.99 20.93
CA ASP A 35 4.22 -10.21 20.29
C ASP A 35 4.85 -9.97 18.91
N VAL A 36 4.67 -8.78 18.32
CA VAL A 36 5.19 -8.45 17.00
C VAL A 36 6.60 -7.88 17.12
N SER A 37 7.58 -8.63 16.62
CA SER A 37 8.96 -8.15 16.59
C SER A 37 9.07 -6.82 15.83
N ARG A 38 10.04 -5.98 16.23
CA ARG A 38 10.35 -4.72 15.54
C ARG A 38 10.52 -4.90 14.03
N ALA A 39 11.18 -5.98 13.61
CA ALA A 39 11.40 -6.29 12.19
C ALA A 39 10.08 -6.59 11.46
N ALA A 40 9.18 -7.37 12.08
CA ALA A 40 7.87 -7.67 11.51
C ALA A 40 7.01 -6.39 11.38
N ARG A 41 7.03 -5.54 12.41
CA ARG A 41 6.37 -4.23 12.37
C ARG A 41 6.89 -3.35 11.24
N SER A 42 8.21 -3.19 11.11
CA SER A 42 8.81 -2.45 10.00
C SER A 42 8.37 -2.98 8.63
N ALA A 43 8.31 -4.30 8.45
CA ALA A 43 7.87 -4.92 7.21
C ALA A 43 6.38 -4.65 6.88
N LEU A 44 5.51 -4.61 7.90
CA LEU A 44 4.09 -4.25 7.73
C LEU A 44 3.94 -2.80 7.26
N HIS A 45 4.71 -1.88 7.86
CA HIS A 45 4.72 -0.47 7.48
C HIS A 45 5.25 -0.26 6.05
N GLU A 46 6.34 -0.93 5.68
CA GLU A 46 6.89 -0.87 4.33
C GLU A 46 5.89 -1.35 3.27
N GLN A 47 5.21 -2.47 3.52
CA GLN A 47 4.19 -3.00 2.60
C GLN A 47 3.00 -2.05 2.46
N ALA A 48 2.51 -1.52 3.58
CA ALA A 48 1.40 -0.57 3.60
C ALA A 48 1.75 0.74 2.88
N GLN A 49 2.96 1.26 3.10
CA GLN A 49 3.48 2.44 2.43
C GLN A 49 3.56 2.23 0.93
N LYS A 50 4.17 1.14 0.45
CA LYS A 50 4.29 0.85 -0.99
C LYS A 50 2.93 0.80 -1.68
N ARG A 51 1.95 0.15 -1.04
CA ARG A 51 0.57 0.10 -1.56
C ARG A 51 -0.06 1.50 -1.65
N ALA A 52 0.14 2.32 -0.62
CA ALA A 52 -0.37 3.67 -0.58
C ALA A 52 0.29 4.58 -1.62
N GLN A 53 1.62 4.49 -1.75
CA GLN A 53 2.42 5.21 -2.74
C GLN A 53 1.92 4.90 -4.16
N ASN A 54 1.81 3.61 -4.52
CA ASN A 54 1.30 3.22 -5.84
C ASN A 54 -0.11 3.79 -6.10
N SER A 55 -0.97 3.76 -5.08
CA SER A 55 -2.36 4.24 -5.20
C SER A 55 -2.44 5.75 -5.37
N ILE A 56 -1.67 6.53 -4.59
CA ILE A 56 -1.71 7.99 -4.66
C ILE A 56 -0.96 8.52 -5.88
N GLU A 57 0.14 7.90 -6.30
CA GLU A 57 0.85 8.26 -7.54
C GLU A 57 -0.04 8.05 -8.76
N SER A 58 -0.78 6.92 -8.79
CA SER A 58 -1.76 6.67 -9.86
C SER A 58 -2.92 7.67 -9.85
N PHE A 59 -3.33 8.15 -8.67
CA PHE A 59 -4.42 9.11 -8.55
C PHE A 59 -3.99 10.54 -8.92
N VAL A 60 -2.81 10.98 -8.45
CA VAL A 60 -2.27 12.33 -8.67
C VAL A 60 -1.61 12.46 -10.04
N GLY A 61 -1.14 11.36 -10.63
CA GLY A 61 -0.39 11.34 -11.88
C GLY A 61 1.06 11.84 -11.73
N LYS A 62 1.60 11.84 -10.52
CA LYS A 62 2.98 12.25 -10.21
C LYS A 62 3.64 11.25 -9.26
N PRO A 63 4.94 10.94 -9.44
CA PRO A 63 5.67 10.11 -8.50
C PRO A 63 5.90 10.86 -7.17
N ILE A 64 5.99 10.10 -6.08
CA ILE A 64 6.47 10.62 -4.79
C ILE A 64 8.00 10.74 -4.86
N THR A 65 8.52 11.94 -4.61
CA THR A 65 9.96 12.25 -4.57
C THR A 65 10.54 12.11 -3.17
N LYS A 66 9.70 12.28 -2.14
CA LYS A 66 10.07 12.19 -0.71
C LYS A 66 9.18 11.16 -0.01
N PRO A 67 9.52 9.87 -0.08
CA PRO A 67 8.66 8.81 0.44
C PRO A 67 8.53 8.82 1.97
N TYR A 68 9.50 9.42 2.67
CA TYR A 68 9.54 9.49 4.13
C TYR A 68 9.64 10.94 4.60
N VAL A 69 8.60 11.41 5.27
CA VAL A 69 8.56 12.75 5.87
C VAL A 69 7.90 12.73 7.25
N ASP A 70 8.23 13.70 8.08
CA ASP A 70 7.61 13.89 9.39
C ASP A 70 6.23 14.55 9.30
N GLY A 71 5.59 14.81 10.44
CA GLY A 71 4.28 15.47 10.51
C GLY A 71 4.25 16.91 9.96
N PHE A 72 5.40 17.51 9.68
CA PHE A 72 5.56 18.82 9.06
C PHE A 72 6.00 18.74 7.59
N GLY A 73 6.10 17.54 7.02
CA GLY A 73 6.50 17.31 5.64
C GLY A 73 8.01 17.45 5.39
N GLN A 74 8.85 17.45 6.43
CA GLN A 74 10.31 17.46 6.31
C GLN A 74 10.87 16.05 6.16
N PRO A 75 12.00 15.84 5.44
CA PRO A 75 12.61 14.52 5.31
C PRO A 75 12.84 13.85 6.67
N ALA A 76 12.40 12.60 6.79
CA ALA A 76 12.48 11.83 8.02
C ALA A 76 12.88 10.38 7.77
N GLN A 77 13.25 9.68 8.83
CA GLN A 77 13.43 8.23 8.79
C GLN A 77 12.06 7.53 8.71
N ALA A 78 12.03 6.32 8.14
CA ALA A 78 10.81 5.55 7.95
C ALA A 78 10.11 5.27 9.28
N GLU A 79 10.88 4.99 10.33
CA GLU A 79 10.41 4.72 11.69
C GLU A 79 9.71 5.92 12.30
N ASN A 80 10.21 7.13 12.05
CA ASN A 80 9.62 8.36 12.56
C ASN A 80 8.27 8.64 11.88
N MET A 81 8.20 8.46 10.56
CA MET A 81 6.94 8.57 9.82
C MET A 81 5.93 7.50 10.24
N ALA A 82 6.38 6.26 10.44
CA ALA A 82 5.54 5.16 10.93
C ALA A 82 4.93 5.48 12.29
N ALA A 83 5.74 5.97 13.24
CA ALA A 83 5.25 6.38 14.57
C ALA A 83 4.20 7.49 14.49
N VAL A 84 4.40 8.50 13.63
CA VAL A 84 3.39 9.55 13.40
C VAL A 84 2.09 8.96 12.86
N ILE A 85 2.17 8.09 11.85
CA ILE A 85 1.00 7.45 11.25
C ILE A 85 0.24 6.62 12.28
N GLU A 86 0.95 5.83 13.08
CA GLU A 86 0.33 4.99 14.12
C GLU A 86 -0.48 5.79 15.13
N VAL A 87 0.04 6.94 15.60
CA VAL A 87 -0.68 7.80 16.56
C VAL A 87 -2.06 8.18 16.03
N TYR A 88 -2.15 8.64 14.78
CA TYR A 88 -3.43 9.09 14.19
C TYR A 88 -4.30 7.95 13.67
N TRP A 89 -3.67 6.84 13.31
CA TRP A 89 -4.35 5.70 12.72
C TRP A 89 -5.03 4.82 13.77
N CYS A 90 -4.37 4.63 14.92
CA CYS A 90 -4.89 3.82 16.02
C CYS A 90 -6.20 4.34 16.63
N ASP A 91 -6.52 5.63 16.42
CA ASP A 91 -7.82 6.19 16.77
C ASP A 91 -8.98 5.57 15.97
N SER A 92 -8.71 4.93 14.84
CA SER A 92 -9.69 4.27 13.98
C SER A 92 -9.42 2.76 13.88
N ARG A 93 -10.04 1.96 14.77
CA ARG A 93 -9.80 0.51 14.91
C ARG A 93 -10.03 -0.34 13.65
N THR A 94 -10.79 0.14 12.68
CA THR A 94 -11.15 -0.62 11.46
C THR A 94 -10.40 -0.15 10.22
N LYS A 95 -9.65 0.95 10.31
CA LYS A 95 -8.98 1.52 9.13
C LYS A 95 -7.78 0.66 8.76
N PRO A 96 -7.58 0.30 7.48
CA PRO A 96 -6.36 -0.38 7.06
C PRO A 96 -5.13 0.56 7.15
N LEU A 97 -3.95 0.03 7.51
CA LEU A 97 -2.71 0.80 7.61
C LEU A 97 -2.36 1.55 6.31
N HIS A 98 -2.52 0.91 5.15
CA HIS A 98 -2.23 1.54 3.86
C HIS A 98 -3.14 2.75 3.58
N SER A 99 -4.37 2.76 4.10
CA SER A 99 -5.26 3.92 3.98
C SER A 99 -4.78 5.08 4.85
N ALA A 100 -4.13 4.81 5.98
CA ALA A 100 -3.52 5.85 6.80
C ALA A 100 -2.32 6.50 6.07
N TYR A 101 -1.48 5.69 5.43
CA TYR A 101 -0.41 6.19 4.56
C TYR A 101 -0.96 7.00 3.37
N TYR A 102 -2.03 6.54 2.73
CA TYR A 102 -2.66 7.26 1.62
C TYR A 102 -3.17 8.64 2.07
N ASP A 103 -3.85 8.69 3.21
CA ASP A 103 -4.34 9.94 3.80
C ASP A 103 -3.21 10.87 4.21
N PHE A 104 -2.09 10.32 4.67
CA PHE A 104 -0.91 11.09 4.99
C PHE A 104 -0.34 11.75 3.72
N TYR A 105 -0.17 11.00 2.63
CA TYR A 105 0.33 11.54 1.37
C TYR A 105 -0.64 12.53 0.71
N SER A 106 -1.95 12.29 0.80
CA SER A 106 -2.94 13.20 0.23
C SER A 106 -2.98 14.57 0.92
N ARG A 107 -2.60 14.63 2.21
CA ARG A 107 -2.49 15.87 2.99
C ARG A 107 -1.14 16.57 2.82
N ASN A 108 -0.06 15.81 2.57
CA ASN A 108 1.29 16.34 2.47
C ASN A 108 1.74 16.47 1.01
N LYS A 109 1.32 17.54 0.32
CA LYS A 109 1.63 17.74 -1.11
C LYS A 109 3.12 17.88 -1.43
N SER A 110 3.94 18.28 -0.44
CA SER A 110 5.40 18.43 -0.58
C SER A 110 6.14 17.13 -0.92
N VAL A 111 5.49 15.97 -0.76
CA VAL A 111 6.04 14.66 -1.12
C VAL A 111 6.12 14.44 -2.63
N PHE A 112 5.43 15.27 -3.43
CA PHE A 112 5.42 15.23 -4.90
C PHE A 112 6.30 16.31 -5.55
N GLU A 113 6.97 17.13 -4.74
CA GLU A 113 7.83 18.26 -5.15
C GLU A 113 9.29 17.89 -4.97
#